data_AF-A0A356U0N6-F1
#
_entry.id   AF-A0A356U0N6-F1
#
_cell.length_a   1.000
_cell.length_b   1.000
_cell.length_c   1.000
_cell.angle_alpha   90.00
_cell.angle_beta   90.00
_cell.angle_gamma   90.00
#
_symmetry.space_group_name_H-M   'P 1'
#
loop_
_entity.id
_entity.type
_entity.pdbx_description
1 polymer ?
#
loop_
_entity_poly.entity_id
_entity_poly.type
_entity_poly.pdbx_seq_one_letter_code
_entity_poly.pdbx_strand_id
1 'polypeptide(L)'
;SKEVADARVGDTITHEKNPCEVPLEGYKPAQPVVFCGLFPVDSSEFESLRSALGKLRLNDASFDYEMETSAALGFGFRCGFLGLLHLEIIRERLEREFDLDLITTAPSVIYRLTMTDGSEEELHNPADMPEVVKIDSISEPWISATILVPDDYLGAVLKLCEDRRGVQTNLTYAGSRAMVVYDLPLNEVVFDFYDKLKSATRGYASFDYQMKGYQEGDLVRMSILVNAEPVDALATIVHRERAEDRGRVLCEKLKDLIPQHLFQIPIQAALGGRIIARETIRAMRKDVTAKCYGGDASRKRKLLDKQKAGKKKMRQFGRVEIPQEAFIAALRSDD
;
A
#
# COMPACT_ATOMS: atom_id res chain seq x y z
N SER A 1 0.41 -39.32 4.05
CA SER A 1 0.45 -37.99 3.43
C SER A 1 1.84 -37.80 2.87
N LYS A 2 2.00 -37.29 1.65
CA LYS A 2 3.30 -36.93 1.06
C LYS A 2 3.16 -35.51 0.56
N GLU A 3 3.07 -34.56 1.48
CA GLU A 3 3.00 -33.16 1.13
C GLU A 3 4.40 -32.55 1.23
N VAL A 4 4.75 -31.66 0.30
CA VAL A 4 6.05 -30.96 0.31
C VAL A 4 6.24 -30.18 1.63
N ALA A 5 5.14 -29.78 2.27
CA ALA A 5 5.12 -29.13 3.58
C ALA A 5 5.69 -29.98 4.73
N ASP A 6 5.73 -31.32 4.59
CA ASP A 6 6.24 -32.26 5.59
C ASP A 6 7.78 -32.31 5.61
N ALA A 7 8.46 -31.74 4.59
CA ALA A 7 9.92 -31.70 4.49
C ALA A 7 10.38 -30.26 4.16
N ARG A 8 10.62 -29.48 5.21
CA ARG A 8 11.05 -28.08 5.05
C ARG A 8 12.51 -28.01 4.59
N VAL A 9 12.85 -26.98 3.82
CA VAL A 9 14.25 -26.68 3.49
C VAL A 9 15.03 -26.53 4.80
N GLY A 10 16.25 -27.06 4.87
CA GLY A 10 17.08 -26.96 6.08
C GLY A 10 16.68 -27.88 7.24
N ASP A 11 15.69 -28.75 7.07
CA ASP A 11 15.33 -29.77 8.06
C ASP A 11 16.37 -30.91 8.12
N THR A 12 16.45 -31.59 9.27
CA THR A 12 17.42 -32.69 9.48
C THR A 12 16.73 -34.04 9.33
N ILE A 13 17.07 -34.75 8.26
CA ILE A 13 16.58 -36.12 8.04
C ILE A 13 17.50 -37.11 8.78
N THR A 14 16.93 -37.91 9.67
CA THR A 14 17.65 -38.97 10.41
C THR A 14 16.94 -40.32 10.31
N HIS A 15 17.66 -41.40 10.59
CA HIS A 15 17.09 -42.75 10.64
C HIS A 15 16.24 -42.97 11.89
N GLU A 16 15.07 -43.60 11.74
CA GLU A 16 14.18 -43.96 12.85
C GLU A 16 14.83 -44.91 13.87
N LYS A 17 15.64 -45.87 13.39
CA LYS A 17 16.33 -46.86 14.25
C LYS A 17 17.58 -46.33 14.94
N ASN A 18 18.12 -45.20 14.46
CA ASN A 18 19.32 -44.57 15.01
C ASN A 18 19.21 -43.06 14.81
N PRO A 19 18.40 -42.37 15.64
CA PRO A 19 18.18 -40.95 15.50
C PRO A 19 19.44 -40.16 15.85
N CYS A 20 19.69 -39.09 15.11
CA CYS A 20 20.69 -38.09 15.44
C CYS A 20 20.35 -37.42 16.78
N GLU A 21 21.33 -37.22 17.65
CA GLU A 21 21.12 -36.62 18.98
C GLU A 21 20.71 -35.15 18.91
N VAL A 22 21.20 -34.41 17.90
CA VAL A 22 20.94 -32.98 17.74
C VAL A 22 20.63 -32.67 16.27
N PRO A 23 19.53 -31.97 15.95
CA PRO A 23 19.29 -31.49 14.59
C PRO A 23 20.36 -30.47 14.17
N LEU A 24 20.62 -30.35 12.87
CA LEU A 24 21.52 -29.33 12.36
C LEU A 24 20.96 -27.94 12.69
N GLU A 25 21.82 -27.10 13.27
CA GLU A 25 21.48 -25.71 13.57
C GLU A 25 21.43 -24.87 12.29
N GLY A 26 20.53 -23.88 12.26
CA GLY A 26 20.62 -22.77 11.30
C GLY A 26 19.37 -22.52 10.44
N TYR A 27 18.44 -23.46 10.33
CA TYR A 27 17.22 -23.19 9.57
C TYR A 27 16.20 -22.40 10.40
N LYS A 28 15.98 -21.14 10.01
CA LYS A 28 14.83 -20.35 10.45
C LYS A 28 13.83 -20.31 9.30
N PRO A 29 12.53 -20.53 9.56
CA PRO A 29 11.51 -20.42 8.52
C PRO A 29 11.53 -18.99 7.95
N ALA A 30 11.46 -18.90 6.63
CA ALA A 30 11.43 -17.62 5.94
C ALA A 30 10.11 -16.90 6.31
N GLN A 31 10.20 -15.79 7.03
CA GLN A 31 9.03 -15.01 7.42
C GLN A 31 8.73 -13.95 6.37
N PRO A 32 7.47 -13.83 5.92
CA PRO A 32 7.09 -12.76 5.00
C PRO A 32 7.21 -11.41 5.70
N VAL A 33 7.85 -10.46 5.02
CA VAL A 33 8.08 -9.09 5.53
C VAL A 33 7.31 -8.03 4.74
N VAL A 34 6.83 -8.39 3.53
CA VAL A 34 5.99 -7.54 2.68
C VAL A 34 4.67 -8.24 2.46
N PHE A 35 3.56 -7.51 2.57
CA PHE A 35 2.22 -8.04 2.33
C PHE A 35 1.56 -7.24 1.21
N CYS A 36 0.78 -7.91 0.37
CA CYS A 36 -0.01 -7.26 -0.66
C CYS A 36 -1.31 -8.04 -0.86
N GLY A 37 -2.41 -7.33 -1.09
CA GLY A 37 -3.66 -7.92 -1.54
C GLY A 37 -3.59 -8.22 -3.03
N LEU A 38 -3.96 -9.44 -3.42
CA LEU A 38 -4.13 -9.89 -4.79
C LEU A 38 -5.62 -10.14 -5.03
N PHE A 39 -6.20 -9.39 -5.96
CA PHE A 39 -7.61 -9.50 -6.34
C PHE A 39 -7.70 -9.80 -7.83
N PRO A 40 -8.58 -10.71 -8.27
CA PRO A 40 -8.81 -10.91 -9.68
C PRO A 40 -9.56 -9.71 -10.26
N VAL A 41 -9.27 -9.35 -11.52
CA VAL A 41 -10.03 -8.32 -12.24
C VAL A 41 -11.48 -8.77 -12.41
N ASP A 42 -11.68 -10.04 -12.80
CA ASP A 42 -13.00 -10.68 -12.82
C ASP A 42 -13.23 -11.50 -11.54
N SER A 43 -14.25 -11.12 -10.79
CA SER A 43 -14.72 -11.86 -9.61
C SER A 43 -15.04 -13.33 -9.86
N SER A 44 -15.37 -13.72 -11.11
CA SER A 44 -15.63 -15.11 -11.48
C SER A 44 -14.38 -16.01 -11.39
N GLU A 45 -13.19 -15.41 -11.48
CA GLU A 45 -11.89 -16.11 -11.43
C GLU A 45 -11.36 -16.33 -10.01
N PHE A 46 -12.12 -15.95 -8.97
CA PHE A 46 -11.69 -16.10 -7.58
C PHE A 46 -11.29 -17.54 -7.21
N GLU A 47 -12.06 -18.54 -7.65
CA GLU A 47 -11.72 -19.95 -7.39
C GLU A 47 -10.49 -20.41 -8.19
N SER A 48 -10.30 -19.86 -9.40
CA SER A 48 -9.10 -20.10 -10.21
C SER A 48 -7.86 -19.52 -9.53
N LEU A 49 -7.95 -18.28 -9.01
CA LEU A 49 -6.90 -17.65 -8.22
C LEU A 49 -6.59 -18.46 -6.96
N ARG A 50 -7.60 -18.90 -6.21
CA ARG A 50 -7.42 -19.76 -5.04
C ARG A 50 -6.66 -21.04 -5.37
N SER A 51 -7.02 -21.70 -6.48
CA SER A 51 -6.35 -22.91 -6.94
C SER A 51 -4.90 -22.64 -7.36
N ALA A 52 -4.65 -21.54 -8.08
CA ALA A 52 -3.32 -21.14 -8.52
C ALA A 52 -2.39 -20.82 -7.34
N LEU A 53 -2.88 -20.07 -6.35
CA LEU A 53 -2.16 -19.78 -5.11
C LEU A 53 -1.81 -21.05 -4.33
N GLY A 54 -2.75 -21.99 -4.21
CA GLY A 54 -2.49 -23.29 -3.59
C GLY A 54 -1.40 -24.09 -4.30
N LYS A 55 -1.38 -24.08 -5.64
CA LYS A 55 -0.33 -24.72 -6.45
C LYS A 55 1.03 -24.03 -6.30
N LEU A 56 1.05 -22.69 -6.21
CA LEU A 56 2.28 -21.94 -5.98
C LEU A 56 2.85 -22.21 -4.58
N ARG A 57 2.00 -22.27 -3.55
CA ARG A 57 2.39 -22.59 -2.17
C ARG A 57 3.08 -23.94 -2.04
N LEU A 58 2.70 -24.93 -2.86
CA LEU A 58 3.36 -26.24 -2.87
C LEU A 58 4.81 -26.18 -3.37
N ASN A 59 5.12 -25.22 -4.23
CA ASN A 59 6.45 -25.02 -4.78
C ASN A 59 7.27 -24.01 -3.96
N ASP A 60 6.62 -23.03 -3.33
CA ASP A 60 7.25 -21.96 -2.57
C ASP A 60 6.80 -21.96 -1.09
N ALA A 61 7.69 -22.45 -0.23
CA ALA A 61 7.47 -22.52 1.22
C ALA A 61 7.55 -21.15 1.92
N SER A 62 7.97 -20.09 1.24
CA SER A 62 8.09 -18.74 1.80
C SER A 62 6.89 -17.84 1.52
N PHE A 63 6.06 -18.22 0.56
CA PHE A 63 4.84 -17.50 0.17
C PHE A 63 3.69 -17.85 1.10
N ASP A 64 3.07 -16.90 1.79
CA ASP A 64 1.87 -17.17 2.59
C ASP A 64 0.65 -16.45 2.01
N TYR A 65 -0.57 -16.96 2.25
CA TYR A 65 -1.77 -16.30 1.78
C TYR A 65 -2.99 -16.58 2.67
N GLU A 66 -3.80 -15.54 2.88
CA GLU A 66 -5.05 -15.58 3.63
C GLU A 66 -6.16 -14.94 2.81
N MET A 67 -7.40 -15.37 3.01
CA MET A 67 -8.55 -14.80 2.28
C MET A 67 -8.86 -13.41 2.83
N GLU A 68 -9.00 -12.43 1.94
CA GLU A 68 -9.33 -11.05 2.31
C GLU A 68 -10.54 -10.56 1.49
N THR A 69 -11.41 -9.78 2.12
CA THR A 69 -12.56 -9.16 1.47
C THR A 69 -12.43 -7.64 1.47
N SER A 70 -12.52 -7.04 0.28
CA SER A 70 -12.48 -5.59 0.10
C SER A 70 -13.84 -5.09 -0.36
N ALA A 71 -14.31 -3.98 0.22
CA ALA A 71 -15.55 -3.34 -0.20
C ALA A 71 -15.52 -2.85 -1.66
N ALA A 72 -14.32 -2.56 -2.19
CA ALA A 72 -14.14 -2.03 -3.54
C ALA A 72 -13.73 -3.09 -4.57
N LEU A 73 -12.93 -4.08 -4.17
CA LEU A 73 -12.35 -5.09 -5.08
C LEU A 73 -13.02 -6.46 -4.95
N GLY A 74 -13.92 -6.66 -3.99
CA GLY A 74 -14.59 -7.94 -3.76
C GLY A 74 -13.67 -8.93 -3.03
N PHE A 75 -13.77 -10.20 -3.41
CA PHE A 75 -13.01 -11.29 -2.79
C PHE A 75 -11.61 -11.38 -3.38
N GLY A 76 -10.60 -11.49 -2.53
CA GLY A 76 -9.22 -11.69 -2.93
C GLY A 76 -8.43 -12.41 -1.85
N PHE A 77 -7.11 -12.32 -1.98
CA PHE A 77 -6.18 -12.92 -1.04
C PHE A 77 -5.16 -11.89 -0.61
N ARG A 78 -4.93 -11.82 0.69
CA ARG A 78 -3.76 -11.15 1.22
C ARG A 78 -2.60 -12.12 1.17
N CYS A 79 -1.51 -11.70 0.55
CA CYS A 79 -0.36 -12.53 0.28
C CYS A 79 0.88 -11.95 0.97
N GLY A 80 1.67 -12.81 1.61
CA GLY A 80 2.93 -12.49 2.26
C GLY A 80 4.13 -12.90 1.39
N PHE A 81 5.10 -11.99 1.28
CA PHE A 81 6.28 -12.11 0.44
C PHE A 81 7.55 -11.79 1.25
N LEU A 82 8.69 -12.39 0.85
CA LEU A 82 10.00 -12.08 1.40
C LEU A 82 10.53 -10.69 1.02
N GLY A 83 9.98 -10.08 -0.02
CA GLY A 83 10.40 -8.79 -0.53
C GLY A 83 9.68 -8.44 -1.83
N LEU A 84 10.03 -7.28 -2.40
CA LEU A 84 9.40 -6.75 -3.62
C LEU A 84 9.65 -7.64 -4.85
N LEU A 85 10.88 -8.14 -5.03
CA LEU A 85 11.19 -9.03 -6.17
C LEU A 85 10.38 -10.33 -6.10
N HIS A 86 10.19 -10.88 -4.90
CA HIS A 86 9.39 -12.08 -4.70
C HIS A 86 7.93 -11.84 -5.09
N LEU A 87 7.39 -10.66 -4.74
CA LEU A 87 6.06 -10.24 -5.18
C LEU A 87 5.97 -10.15 -6.71
N GLU A 88 6.91 -9.49 -7.37
CA GLU A 88 6.94 -9.37 -8.83
C GLU A 88 6.96 -10.74 -9.52
N ILE A 89 7.83 -11.64 -9.07
CA ILE A 89 7.93 -13.00 -9.63
C ILE A 89 6.61 -13.76 -9.45
N ILE A 90 6.03 -13.76 -8.25
CA ILE A 90 4.78 -14.49 -8.00
C ILE A 90 3.64 -13.91 -8.83
N ARG A 91 3.54 -12.59 -8.92
CA ARG A 91 2.54 -11.92 -9.74
C ARG A 91 2.69 -12.30 -11.22
N GLU A 92 3.89 -12.20 -11.78
CA GLU A 92 4.17 -12.52 -13.18
C GLU A 92 3.90 -14.00 -13.48
N ARG A 93 4.20 -14.90 -12.53
CA ARG A 93 3.86 -16.33 -12.64
C ARG A 93 2.36 -16.56 -12.62
N LEU A 94 1.60 -15.87 -11.76
CA LEU A 94 0.13 -15.96 -11.75
C LEU A 94 -0.47 -15.50 -13.09
N GLU A 95 -0.01 -14.35 -13.59
CA GLU A 95 -0.47 -13.80 -14.88
C GLU A 95 -0.11 -14.72 -16.06
N ARG A 96 1.11 -15.27 -16.10
CA ARG A 96 1.57 -16.07 -17.26
C ARG A 96 1.26 -17.57 -17.19
N GLU A 97 1.43 -18.21 -16.05
CA GLU A 97 1.27 -19.66 -15.91
C GLU A 97 -0.21 -20.05 -15.74
N PHE A 98 -1.02 -19.16 -15.17
CA PHE A 98 -2.42 -19.43 -14.84
C PHE A 98 -3.43 -18.56 -15.60
N ASP A 99 -2.95 -17.64 -16.46
CA ASP A 99 -3.79 -16.76 -17.30
C ASP A 99 -4.79 -15.94 -16.45
N LEU A 100 -4.30 -15.39 -15.34
CA LEU A 100 -5.11 -14.62 -14.39
C LEU A 100 -4.77 -13.14 -14.47
N ASP A 101 -5.76 -12.30 -14.72
CA ASP A 101 -5.60 -10.85 -14.65
C ASP A 101 -5.77 -10.37 -13.20
N LEU A 102 -4.69 -9.82 -12.63
CA LEU A 102 -4.64 -9.47 -11.21
C LEU A 102 -4.48 -7.98 -10.95
N ILE A 103 -5.14 -7.54 -9.88
CA ILE A 103 -5.00 -6.24 -9.25
C ILE A 103 -4.22 -6.44 -7.95
N THR A 104 -3.10 -5.73 -7.82
CA THR A 104 -2.31 -5.69 -6.60
C THR A 104 -2.60 -4.42 -5.82
N THR A 105 -2.85 -4.53 -4.51
CA THR A 105 -2.95 -3.36 -3.64
C THR A 105 -1.58 -2.76 -3.34
N ALA A 106 -1.56 -1.58 -2.72
CA ALA A 106 -0.32 -1.02 -2.23
C ALA A 106 0.30 -1.97 -1.20
N PRO A 107 1.57 -2.36 -1.37
CA PRO A 107 2.20 -3.28 -0.44
C PRO A 107 2.36 -2.63 0.94
N SER A 108 2.20 -3.43 1.98
CA SER A 108 2.23 -3.02 3.38
C SER A 108 3.22 -3.86 4.18
N VAL A 109 3.59 -3.35 5.35
CA VAL A 109 4.46 -4.02 6.32
C VAL A 109 3.67 -4.34 7.58
N ILE A 110 4.17 -5.28 8.39
CA ILE A 110 3.62 -5.54 9.72
C ILE A 110 4.11 -4.45 10.67
N TYR A 111 3.18 -3.83 11.39
CA TYR A 111 3.52 -2.92 12.50
C TYR A 111 3.32 -3.65 13.82
N ARG A 112 4.09 -3.27 14.85
CA ARG A 112 3.86 -3.75 16.21
C ARG A 112 3.26 -2.63 17.05
N LEU A 113 2.10 -2.90 17.61
CA LEU A 113 1.39 -2.00 18.51
C LEU A 113 1.70 -2.41 19.93
N THR A 114 2.24 -1.49 20.72
CA THR A 114 2.28 -1.63 22.17
C THR A 114 1.06 -0.93 22.74
N MET A 115 0.20 -1.68 23.40
CA MET A 115 -1.04 -1.17 23.98
C MET A 115 -0.79 -0.52 25.34
N THR A 116 -1.71 0.33 25.79
CA THR A 116 -1.64 0.99 27.10
C THR A 116 -1.71 0.02 28.28
N ASP A 117 -2.18 -1.21 28.06
CA ASP A 117 -2.19 -2.28 29.07
C ASP A 117 -0.89 -3.12 29.09
N GLY A 118 0.06 -2.80 28.21
CA GLY A 118 1.34 -3.49 28.04
C GLY A 118 1.29 -4.72 27.15
N SER A 119 0.15 -5.05 26.52
CA SER A 119 0.08 -6.09 25.51
C SER A 119 0.70 -5.64 24.18
N GLU A 120 1.24 -6.59 23.42
CA GLU A 120 1.73 -6.35 22.06
C GLU A 120 0.80 -7.02 21.05
N GLU A 121 0.38 -6.27 20.03
CA GLU A 121 -0.40 -6.78 18.91
C GLU A 121 0.30 -6.49 17.58
N GLU A 122 0.28 -7.45 16.66
CA GLU A 122 0.79 -7.25 15.30
C GLU A 122 -0.35 -6.72 14.42
N LEU A 123 -0.12 -5.53 13.87
CA LEU A 123 -1.05 -4.87 12.97
C LEU A 123 -0.70 -5.19 11.52
N HIS A 124 -1.56 -5.99 10.93
CA HIS A 124 -1.45 -6.42 9.55
C HIS A 124 -2.11 -5.41 8.59
N ASN A 125 -3.35 -4.98 8.85
CA ASN A 125 -4.07 -4.04 7.99
C ASN A 125 -4.27 -2.69 8.71
N PRO A 126 -3.93 -1.55 8.10
CA PRO A 126 -4.27 -0.23 8.65
C PRO A 126 -5.74 -0.06 9.03
N ALA A 127 -6.66 -0.76 8.35
CA ALA A 127 -8.09 -0.69 8.63
C ALA A 127 -8.45 -1.26 10.02
N ASP A 128 -7.77 -2.32 10.44
CA ASP A 128 -7.99 -3.04 11.70
C ASP A 128 -7.31 -2.38 12.91
N MET A 129 -6.68 -1.22 12.69
CA MET A 129 -6.00 -0.51 13.77
C MET A 129 -7.00 -0.15 14.88
N PRO A 130 -6.71 -0.53 16.14
CA PRO A 130 -7.58 -0.22 17.27
C PRO A 130 -7.63 1.29 17.54
N GLU A 131 -8.54 1.69 18.42
CA GLU A 131 -8.69 3.09 18.82
C GLU A 131 -7.35 3.64 19.34
N VAL A 132 -6.96 4.82 18.84
CA VAL A 132 -5.68 5.47 19.15
C VAL A 132 -5.45 5.65 20.66
N VAL A 133 -6.53 5.76 21.45
CA VAL A 133 -6.48 5.91 22.91
C VAL A 133 -5.91 4.67 23.62
N LYS A 134 -6.02 3.50 22.99
CA LYS A 134 -5.53 2.23 23.55
C LYS A 134 -4.08 1.93 23.17
N ILE A 135 -3.49 2.72 22.25
CA ILE A 135 -2.15 2.50 21.71
C ILE A 135 -1.18 3.43 22.46
N ASP A 136 -0.13 2.84 23.03
CA ASP A 136 0.97 3.58 23.67
C ASP A 136 2.04 3.95 22.66
N SER A 137 2.55 2.97 21.90
CA SER A 137 3.54 3.18 20.85
C SER A 137 3.29 2.29 19.62
N ILE A 138 3.79 2.74 18.47
CA ILE A 138 3.75 2.00 17.21
C ILE A 138 5.19 1.83 16.73
N SER A 139 5.60 0.58 16.57
CA SER A 139 6.88 0.22 15.99
C SER A 139 6.73 -0.23 14.54
N GLU A 140 7.58 0.31 13.67
CA GLU A 140 7.70 -0.13 12.28
C GLU A 140 8.97 -0.97 12.08
N PRO A 141 9.01 -1.84 11.07
CA PRO A 141 10.20 -2.59 10.72
C PRO A 141 11.23 -1.71 10.02
N TRP A 142 12.48 -1.82 10.45
CA TRP A 142 13.64 -1.13 9.88
C TRP A 142 14.57 -2.13 9.20
N ILE A 143 15.17 -1.67 8.11
CA ILE A 143 16.18 -2.39 7.35
C ILE A 143 17.49 -1.62 7.35
N SER A 144 18.60 -2.35 7.29
CA SER A 144 19.89 -1.81 6.91
C SER A 144 20.08 -2.06 5.42
N ALA A 145 19.97 -1.01 4.62
CA ALA A 145 20.10 -1.03 3.18
C ALA A 145 21.54 -0.72 2.77
N THR A 146 22.13 -1.59 1.95
CA THR A 146 23.42 -1.37 1.31
C THR A 146 23.20 -1.02 -0.16
N ILE A 147 23.64 0.17 -0.55
CA ILE A 147 23.50 0.69 -1.91
C ILE A 147 24.89 0.88 -2.50
N LEU A 148 25.16 0.25 -3.64
CA LEU A 148 26.38 0.44 -4.41
C LEU A 148 26.05 1.19 -5.68
N VAL A 149 26.69 2.34 -5.89
CA VAL A 149 26.39 3.24 -7.00
C VAL A 149 27.68 3.92 -7.53
N PRO A 150 27.77 4.25 -8.82
CA PRO A 150 28.83 5.13 -9.32
C PRO A 150 28.77 6.52 -8.66
N ASP A 151 29.93 7.15 -8.47
CA ASP A 151 30.05 8.45 -7.77
C ASP A 151 29.17 9.56 -8.39
N ASP A 152 29.04 9.57 -9.72
CA ASP A 152 28.23 10.52 -10.47
C ASP A 152 26.76 10.61 -10.01
N TYR A 153 26.21 9.52 -9.45
CA TYR A 153 24.82 9.44 -9.00
C TYR A 153 24.67 9.44 -7.47
N LEU A 154 25.78 9.48 -6.72
CA LEU A 154 25.78 9.39 -5.25
C LEU A 154 24.87 10.47 -4.64
N GLY A 155 24.99 11.72 -5.08
CA GLY A 155 24.18 12.83 -4.53
C GLY A 155 22.67 12.62 -4.68
N ALA A 156 22.22 12.01 -5.78
CA ALA A 156 20.81 11.70 -6.00
C ALA A 156 20.33 10.58 -5.07
N VAL A 157 21.17 9.56 -4.83
CA VAL A 157 20.87 8.46 -3.91
C VAL A 157 20.81 8.95 -2.46
N LEU A 158 21.77 9.77 -2.02
CA LEU A 158 21.76 10.32 -0.65
C LEU A 158 20.48 11.11 -0.38
N LYS A 159 20.09 11.97 -1.33
CA LYS A 159 18.84 12.73 -1.24
C LYS A 159 17.62 11.80 -1.19
N LEU A 160 17.57 10.76 -2.02
CA LEU A 160 16.48 9.79 -2.02
C LEU A 160 16.35 9.07 -0.66
N CYS A 161 17.47 8.68 -0.05
CA CYS A 161 17.47 8.04 1.27
C CYS A 161 17.02 9.02 2.37
N GLU A 162 17.46 10.28 2.34
CA GLU A 162 17.03 11.32 3.27
C GLU A 162 15.53 11.63 3.12
N ASP A 163 15.06 11.74 1.87
CA ASP A 163 13.66 11.82 1.47
C ASP A 163 12.86 10.54 1.82
N ARG A 164 13.46 9.54 2.48
CA ARG A 164 12.80 8.33 2.99
C ARG A 164 13.04 8.09 4.49
N ARG A 165 13.42 9.15 5.23
CA ARG A 165 13.74 9.09 6.67
C ARG A 165 14.95 8.19 6.97
N GLY A 166 15.82 8.01 5.99
CA GLY A 166 17.02 7.20 6.12
C GLY A 166 18.07 7.85 7.00
N VAL A 167 18.64 7.06 7.89
CA VAL A 167 19.80 7.47 8.69
C VAL A 167 21.05 6.86 8.06
N GLN A 168 21.99 7.71 7.65
CA GLN A 168 23.25 7.24 7.08
C GLN A 168 24.11 6.62 8.18
N THR A 169 24.45 5.34 8.01
CA THR A 169 25.26 4.58 8.98
C THR A 169 26.71 4.52 8.52
N ASN A 170 26.95 4.32 7.21
CA ASN A 170 28.31 4.25 6.67
C ASN A 170 28.36 4.73 5.22
N LEU A 171 29.52 5.27 4.82
CA LEU A 171 29.85 5.61 3.44
C LEU A 171 31.30 5.22 3.20
N THR A 172 31.51 4.29 2.27
CA THR A 172 32.84 3.80 1.89
C THR A 172 32.96 3.73 0.38
N TYR A 173 34.18 3.69 -0.14
CA TYR A 173 34.43 3.54 -1.57
C TYR A 173 34.95 2.13 -1.87
N ALA A 174 34.28 1.43 -2.78
CA ALA A 174 34.75 0.18 -3.37
C ALA A 174 35.32 0.50 -4.76
N GLY A 175 36.57 0.96 -4.79
CA GLY A 175 37.22 1.40 -6.03
C GLY A 175 36.56 2.68 -6.58
N SER A 176 35.95 2.58 -7.76
CA SER A 176 35.26 3.70 -8.43
C SER A 176 33.77 3.81 -8.10
N ARG A 177 33.26 3.00 -7.17
CA ARG A 177 31.85 3.01 -6.74
C ARG A 177 31.75 3.38 -5.27
N ALA A 178 30.79 4.22 -4.94
CA ALA A 178 30.42 4.52 -3.57
C ALA A 178 29.50 3.40 -3.06
N MET A 179 29.84 2.86 -1.89
CA MET A 179 29.01 1.93 -1.11
C MET A 179 28.48 2.67 0.10
N VAL A 180 27.17 2.88 0.14
CA VAL A 180 26.49 3.60 1.20
C VAL A 180 25.59 2.65 1.97
N VAL A 181 25.62 2.73 3.29
CA VAL A 181 24.77 1.95 4.19
C VAL A 181 23.84 2.89 4.91
N TYR A 182 22.54 2.67 4.76
CA TYR A 182 21.48 3.46 5.38
C TYR A 182 20.55 2.56 6.17
N ASP A 183 20.16 3.02 7.35
CA ASP A 183 19.02 2.44 8.04
C ASP A 183 17.74 3.13 7.57
N LEU A 184 16.81 2.36 7.01
CA LEU A 184 15.57 2.85 6.39
C LEU A 184 14.36 2.14 7.00
N PRO A 185 13.23 2.84 7.18
CA PRO A 185 11.95 2.20 7.45
C PRO A 185 11.50 1.36 6.26
N LEU A 186 11.14 0.11 6.47
CA LEU A 186 10.74 -0.80 5.39
C LEU A 186 9.50 -0.29 4.64
N ASN A 187 8.55 0.34 5.33
CA ASN A 187 7.35 0.93 4.72
C ASN A 187 7.68 1.98 3.64
N GLU A 188 8.73 2.77 3.85
CA GLU A 188 9.19 3.80 2.91
C GLU A 188 9.94 3.20 1.72
N VAL A 189 10.52 2.00 1.89
CA VAL A 189 11.23 1.26 0.84
C VAL A 189 10.27 0.45 -0.03
N VAL A 190 9.28 -0.18 0.59
CA VAL A 190 8.26 -0.98 -0.08
C VAL A 190 7.43 -0.15 -1.06
N PHE A 191 7.30 1.15 -0.80
CA PHE A 191 6.64 2.09 -1.70
C PHE A 191 7.61 2.85 -2.60
N ASP A 192 7.71 2.44 -3.88
CA ASP A 192 8.31 3.24 -4.97
C ASP A 192 9.79 3.65 -4.74
N PHE A 193 10.50 2.96 -3.85
CA PHE A 193 11.92 3.26 -3.63
C PHE A 193 12.80 2.68 -4.73
N TYR A 194 12.52 1.44 -5.13
CA TYR A 194 13.33 0.72 -6.10
C TYR A 194 13.25 1.37 -7.49
N ASP A 195 12.06 1.80 -7.91
CA ASP A 195 11.84 2.47 -9.18
C ASP A 195 12.50 3.85 -9.21
N LYS A 196 12.37 4.63 -8.13
CA LYS A 196 13.09 5.90 -7.98
C LYS A 196 14.59 5.74 -7.96
N LEU A 197 15.10 4.71 -7.27
CA LEU A 197 16.52 4.41 -7.24
C LEU A 197 17.04 4.07 -8.65
N LYS A 198 16.32 3.21 -9.39
CA LYS A 198 16.66 2.87 -10.78
C LYS A 198 16.60 4.10 -11.68
N SER A 199 15.55 4.91 -11.59
CA SER A 199 15.38 6.12 -12.41
C SER A 199 16.49 7.14 -12.14
N ALA A 200 16.77 7.43 -10.87
CA ALA A 200 17.81 8.37 -10.45
C ALA A 200 19.23 7.95 -10.87
N THR A 201 19.47 6.63 -10.97
CA THR A 201 20.79 6.06 -11.24
C THR A 201 20.90 5.45 -12.64
N ARG A 202 19.87 5.59 -13.49
CA ARG A 202 19.76 4.93 -14.80
C ARG A 202 19.97 3.41 -14.75
N GLY A 203 19.62 2.79 -13.62
CA GLY A 203 19.78 1.36 -13.35
C GLY A 203 21.19 0.93 -12.95
N TYR A 204 22.13 1.85 -12.70
CA TYR A 204 23.49 1.50 -12.28
C TYR A 204 23.64 1.19 -10.78
N ALA A 205 22.63 1.50 -9.96
CA ALA A 205 22.66 1.16 -8.55
C ALA A 205 22.25 -0.29 -8.29
N SER A 206 22.96 -0.95 -7.37
CA SER A 206 22.50 -2.18 -6.74
C SER A 206 22.01 -1.90 -5.33
N PHE A 207 20.97 -2.61 -4.92
CA PHE A 207 20.32 -2.47 -3.62
C PHE A 207 20.24 -3.85 -2.96
N ASP A 208 20.78 -3.94 -1.76
CA ASP A 208 20.66 -5.10 -0.87
C ASP A 208 20.17 -4.62 0.50
N TYR A 209 19.43 -5.45 1.23
CA TYR A 209 18.98 -5.07 2.57
C TYR A 209 18.92 -6.24 3.54
N GLN A 210 19.08 -5.92 4.81
CA GLN A 210 18.93 -6.85 5.91
C GLN A 210 17.95 -6.29 6.94
N MET A 211 17.11 -7.14 7.51
CA MET A 211 16.20 -6.73 8.58
C MET A 211 17.03 -6.35 9.81
N LYS A 212 16.89 -5.10 10.29
CA LYS A 212 17.58 -4.61 11.47
C LYS A 212 16.75 -4.84 12.74
N GLY A 213 15.43 -4.80 12.63
CA GLY A 213 14.50 -5.02 13.73
C GLY A 213 13.30 -4.09 13.66
N TYR A 214 12.58 -3.95 14.77
CA TYR A 214 11.49 -2.99 14.93
C TYR A 214 11.98 -1.78 15.72
N GLN A 215 11.50 -0.60 15.35
CA GLN A 215 11.80 0.64 16.05
C GLN A 215 10.54 1.49 16.15
N GLU A 216 10.34 2.10 17.31
CA GLU A 216 9.23 3.02 17.56
C GLU A 216 9.32 4.25 16.67
N GLY A 217 8.19 4.66 16.09
CA GLY A 217 8.08 5.84 15.24
C GLY A 217 6.80 6.63 15.50
N ASP A 218 6.81 7.92 15.14
CA ASP A 218 5.61 8.78 15.20
C ASP A 218 4.70 8.53 14.00
N LEU A 219 4.01 7.38 14.06
CA LEU A 219 3.16 6.85 13.01
C LEU A 219 1.71 7.18 13.28
N VAL A 220 0.99 7.54 12.22
CA VAL A 220 -0.44 7.86 12.27
C VAL A 220 -1.18 7.12 11.15
N ARG A 221 -2.39 6.64 11.46
CA ARG A 221 -3.31 6.14 10.44
C ARG A 221 -3.94 7.30 9.68
N MET A 222 -3.68 7.35 8.39
CA MET A 222 -4.32 8.24 7.44
C MET A 222 -5.49 7.53 6.77
N SER A 223 -6.68 8.11 6.90
CA SER A 223 -7.90 7.64 6.25
C SER A 223 -8.29 8.57 5.11
N ILE A 224 -8.79 8.01 4.01
CA ILE A 224 -9.38 8.77 2.91
C ILE A 224 -10.90 8.71 3.02
N LEU A 225 -11.53 9.88 2.94
CA LEU A 225 -12.98 10.03 2.92
C LEU A 225 -13.43 10.57 1.57
N VAL A 226 -14.39 9.89 0.96
CA VAL A 226 -15.06 10.33 -0.27
C VAL A 226 -16.50 10.65 0.10
N ASN A 227 -16.91 11.91 -0.09
CA ASN A 227 -18.23 12.39 0.33
C ASN A 227 -18.57 12.12 1.82
N ALA A 228 -17.56 12.23 2.69
CA ALA A 228 -17.63 11.93 4.13
C ALA A 228 -17.81 10.44 4.50
N GLU A 229 -17.76 9.54 3.53
CA GLU A 229 -17.69 8.10 3.77
C GLU A 229 -16.22 7.65 3.74
N PRO A 230 -15.70 6.99 4.79
CA PRO A 230 -14.35 6.47 4.80
C PRO A 230 -14.19 5.32 3.80
N VAL A 231 -13.06 5.27 3.12
CA VAL A 231 -12.69 4.22 2.18
C VAL A 231 -11.53 3.42 2.79
N ASP A 232 -11.86 2.35 3.51
CA ASP A 232 -10.88 1.59 4.31
C ASP A 232 -9.74 1.00 3.48
N ALA A 233 -10.02 0.60 2.25
CA ALA A 233 -9.02 0.03 1.35
C ALA A 233 -7.96 1.04 0.88
N LEU A 234 -8.12 2.34 1.14
CA LEU A 234 -7.11 3.39 0.92
C LEU A 234 -6.47 3.89 2.22
N ALA A 235 -6.84 3.30 3.37
CA ALA A 235 -6.22 3.64 4.64
C ALA A 235 -4.75 3.20 4.66
N THR A 236 -3.87 4.07 5.12
CA THR A 236 -2.42 3.82 5.16
C THR A 236 -1.83 4.31 6.47
N ILE A 237 -0.76 3.67 6.92
CA ILE A 237 0.04 4.14 8.05
C ILE A 237 1.20 4.94 7.48
N VAL A 238 1.34 6.16 7.97
CA VAL A 238 2.33 7.13 7.50
C VAL A 238 2.98 7.82 8.69
N HIS A 239 4.21 8.28 8.50
CA HIS A 239 4.85 9.15 9.48
C HIS A 239 4.11 10.49 9.56
N ARG A 240 3.90 11.03 10.77
CA ARG A 240 3.10 12.24 11.00
C ARG A 240 3.50 13.42 10.13
N GLU A 241 4.81 13.66 9.99
CA GLU A 241 5.35 14.78 9.19
C GLU A 241 5.00 14.67 7.70
N ARG A 242 4.83 13.45 7.18
CA ARG A 242 4.56 13.20 5.74
C ARG A 242 3.09 13.03 5.43
N ALA A 243 2.25 12.95 6.45
CA ALA A 243 0.84 12.66 6.28
C ALA A 243 0.15 13.69 5.38
N GLU A 244 0.46 14.98 5.51
CA GLU A 244 -0.17 16.03 4.71
C GLU A 244 0.18 15.92 3.22
N ASP A 245 1.47 15.82 2.89
CA ASP A 245 1.95 15.72 1.51
C ASP A 245 1.40 14.45 0.85
N ARG A 246 1.47 13.32 1.56
CA ARG A 246 0.95 12.04 1.09
C ARG A 246 -0.56 12.09 0.85
N GLY A 247 -1.30 12.65 1.80
CA GLY A 247 -2.75 12.80 1.72
C GLY A 247 -3.17 13.72 0.59
N ARG A 248 -2.40 14.78 0.32
CA ARG A 248 -2.65 15.71 -0.79
C ARG A 248 -2.47 15.02 -2.14
N VAL A 249 -1.35 14.32 -2.35
CA VAL A 249 -1.09 13.56 -3.59
C VAL A 249 -2.21 12.54 -3.85
N LEU A 250 -2.63 11.80 -2.82
CA LEU A 250 -3.69 10.81 -2.98
C LEU A 250 -5.06 11.46 -3.28
N CYS A 251 -5.38 12.59 -2.65
CA CYS A 251 -6.61 13.34 -2.94
C CYS A 251 -6.62 13.90 -4.37
N GLU A 252 -5.49 14.38 -4.87
CA GLU A 252 -5.35 14.89 -6.24
C GLU A 252 -5.54 13.78 -7.28
N LYS A 253 -4.87 12.65 -7.09
CA LYS A 253 -5.06 11.46 -7.96
C LYS A 253 -6.52 11.02 -7.99
N LEU A 254 -7.17 10.89 -6.83
CA LEU A 254 -8.57 10.47 -6.77
C LEU A 254 -9.53 11.46 -7.44
N LYS A 255 -9.23 12.76 -7.42
CA LYS A 255 -10.07 13.78 -8.06
C LYS A 255 -10.07 13.63 -9.59
N ASP A 256 -8.95 13.24 -10.17
CA ASP A 256 -8.81 13.06 -11.61
C ASP A 256 -9.42 11.73 -12.08
N LEU A 257 -9.43 10.73 -11.21
CA LEU A 257 -9.93 9.39 -11.51
C LEU A 257 -11.45 9.24 -11.27
N ILE A 258 -12.01 9.94 -10.28
CA ILE A 258 -13.44 9.83 -9.97
C ILE A 258 -14.25 10.72 -10.94
N PRO A 259 -15.26 10.17 -11.64
CA PRO A 259 -16.05 10.92 -12.60
C PRO A 259 -16.84 12.05 -11.93
N GLN A 260 -17.14 13.10 -12.69
CA GLN A 260 -17.93 14.21 -12.18
C GLN A 260 -19.40 13.81 -11.99
N HIS A 261 -20.00 14.24 -10.88
CA HIS A 261 -21.43 14.07 -10.60
C HIS A 261 -22.19 15.39 -10.70
N LEU A 262 -23.53 15.34 -10.61
CA LEU A 262 -24.40 16.53 -10.60
C LEU A 262 -24.23 17.38 -9.33
N PHE A 263 -23.61 16.85 -8.28
CA PHE A 263 -23.28 17.53 -7.03
C PHE A 263 -21.76 17.54 -6.80
N GLN A 264 -21.30 18.38 -5.87
CA GLN A 264 -19.88 18.48 -5.54
C GLN A 264 -19.50 17.35 -4.60
N ILE A 265 -18.40 16.67 -4.91
CA ILE A 265 -17.89 15.56 -4.10
C ILE A 265 -16.59 16.01 -3.45
N PRO A 266 -16.56 16.15 -2.12
CA PRO A 266 -15.32 16.38 -1.39
C PRO A 266 -14.54 15.05 -1.25
N ILE A 267 -13.25 15.10 -1.57
CA ILE A 267 -12.29 14.05 -1.26
C ILE A 267 -11.40 14.60 -0.16
N GLN A 268 -11.20 13.85 0.92
CA GLN A 268 -10.53 14.35 2.11
C GLN A 268 -9.56 13.30 2.65
N ALA A 269 -8.35 13.69 2.99
CA ALA A 269 -7.47 12.89 3.84
C ALA A 269 -7.65 13.36 5.28
N ALA A 270 -7.76 12.41 6.21
CA ALA A 270 -7.93 12.70 7.63
C ALA A 270 -7.00 11.84 8.50
N LEU A 271 -6.58 12.45 9.62
CA LEU A 271 -5.93 11.77 10.73
C LEU A 271 -6.93 11.73 11.88
N GLY A 272 -7.55 10.56 12.09
CA GLY A 272 -8.69 10.42 12.98
C GLY A 272 -9.83 11.37 12.58
N GLY A 273 -10.13 12.37 13.42
CA GLY A 273 -11.16 13.38 13.15
C GLY A 273 -10.68 14.64 12.43
N ARG A 274 -9.36 14.85 12.28
CA ARG A 274 -8.81 16.07 11.68
C ARG A 274 -8.56 15.89 10.19
N ILE A 275 -9.16 16.75 9.36
CA ILE A 275 -8.88 16.80 7.92
C ILE A 275 -7.53 17.49 7.69
N ILE A 276 -6.62 16.82 7.01
CA ILE A 276 -5.27 17.32 6.68
C ILE A 276 -5.18 17.83 5.25
N ALA A 277 -5.85 17.16 4.30
CA ALA A 277 -5.90 17.55 2.90
C ALA A 277 -7.31 17.42 2.36
N ARG A 278 -7.67 18.26 1.38
CA ARG A 278 -8.99 18.26 0.78
C ARG A 278 -8.94 18.69 -0.68
N GLU A 279 -9.48 17.84 -1.53
CA GLU A 279 -9.82 18.17 -2.91
C GLU A 279 -11.33 18.15 -3.13
N THR A 280 -11.80 18.76 -4.20
CA THR A 280 -13.24 18.78 -4.52
C THR A 280 -13.47 18.60 -6.01
N ILE A 281 -14.17 17.53 -6.36
CA ILE A 281 -14.65 17.28 -7.71
C ILE A 281 -15.77 18.27 -8.00
N ARG A 282 -15.62 19.01 -9.11
CA ARG A 282 -16.60 20.01 -9.52
C ARG A 282 -17.88 19.31 -9.98
N ALA A 283 -19.00 19.86 -9.55
CA ALA A 283 -20.31 19.38 -9.98
C ALA A 283 -20.58 19.78 -11.43
N MET A 284 -21.03 18.83 -12.25
CA MET A 284 -21.57 19.12 -13.58
C MET A 284 -22.74 20.10 -13.48
N ARG A 285 -22.74 21.14 -14.32
CA ARG A 285 -23.80 22.16 -14.33
C ARG A 285 -24.40 22.26 -15.71
N LYS A 286 -25.71 22.05 -15.78
CA LYS A 286 -26.51 22.48 -16.94
C LYS A 286 -26.70 23.99 -16.87
N ASP A 287 -26.49 24.69 -17.98
CA ASP A 287 -26.87 26.09 -18.10
C ASP A 287 -28.40 26.22 -18.12
N VAL A 288 -28.98 26.50 -16.96
CA VAL A 288 -30.41 26.70 -16.79
C VAL A 288 -30.88 28.06 -17.31
N THR A 289 -29.95 28.99 -17.56
CA THR A 289 -30.23 30.34 -18.02
C THR A 289 -30.17 30.52 -19.53
N ALA A 290 -29.71 29.51 -20.28
CA ALA A 290 -29.57 29.55 -21.73
C ALA A 290 -30.85 29.96 -22.49
N LYS A 291 -32.04 29.60 -21.98
CA LYS A 291 -33.34 29.96 -22.59
C LYS A 291 -33.97 31.24 -22.01
N CYS A 292 -33.27 31.94 -21.11
CA CYS A 292 -33.75 33.19 -20.52
C CYS A 292 -33.34 34.37 -21.41
N TYR A 293 -34.11 34.61 -22.47
CA TYR A 293 -33.96 35.80 -23.30
C TYR A 293 -34.64 36.99 -22.61
N GLY A 294 -33.85 37.94 -22.10
CA GLY A 294 -34.34 39.17 -21.44
C GLY A 294 -33.56 39.57 -20.17
N GLY A 295 -33.83 40.78 -19.69
CA GLY A 295 -33.21 41.39 -18.50
C GLY A 295 -33.86 41.04 -17.16
N ASP A 296 -34.90 40.20 -17.13
CA ASP A 296 -35.60 39.83 -15.89
C ASP A 296 -34.72 38.93 -14.99
N ALA A 297 -34.09 39.56 -14.00
CA ALA A 297 -33.26 38.90 -13.01
C ALA A 297 -34.06 37.91 -12.13
N SER A 298 -35.36 38.12 -11.93
CA SER A 298 -36.19 37.28 -11.07
C SER A 298 -36.35 35.86 -11.64
N ARG A 299 -36.53 35.75 -12.96
CA ARG A 299 -36.68 34.46 -13.66
C ARG A 299 -35.39 33.65 -13.63
N LYS A 300 -34.24 34.29 -13.87
CA LYS A 300 -32.92 33.66 -13.75
C LYS A 300 -32.68 33.16 -12.33
N ARG A 301 -32.99 33.98 -11.32
CA ARG A 301 -32.81 33.64 -9.90
C ARG A 301 -33.64 32.43 -9.47
N LYS A 302 -34.93 32.37 -9.85
CA LYS A 302 -35.80 31.21 -9.57
C LYS A 302 -35.23 29.89 -10.13
N LEU A 303 -34.66 29.91 -11.33
CA LEU A 303 -34.06 28.72 -11.95
C LEU A 303 -32.77 28.29 -11.24
N LEU A 304 -31.92 29.25 -10.86
CA LEU A 304 -30.70 29.01 -10.08
C LEU A 304 -31.02 28.46 -8.68
N ASP A 305 -32.04 29.01 -8.01
CA ASP A 305 -32.47 28.54 -6.69
C ASP A 305 -33.01 27.12 -6.75
N LYS A 306 -33.80 26.78 -7.78
CA LYS A 306 -34.27 25.41 -8.02
C LYS A 306 -33.11 24.45 -8.29
N GLN A 307 -32.12 24.86 -9.09
CA GLN A 307 -30.92 24.06 -9.33
C GLN A 307 -30.11 23.84 -8.04
N LYS A 308 -29.94 24.89 -7.22
CA LYS A 308 -29.21 24.83 -5.95
C LYS A 308 -29.89 23.89 -4.96
N ALA A 309 -31.21 23.96 -4.82
CA ALA A 309 -31.99 23.06 -3.96
C ALA A 309 -31.89 21.60 -4.43
N GLY A 310 -31.99 21.36 -5.75
CA GLY A 310 -31.82 20.04 -6.33
C GLY A 310 -30.44 19.44 -6.04
N LYS A 311 -29.36 20.23 -6.24
CA LYS A 311 -27.99 19.80 -5.91
C LYS A 311 -27.79 19.54 -4.41
N LYS A 312 -28.39 20.35 -3.53
CA LYS A 312 -28.32 20.12 -2.08
C LYS A 312 -28.97 18.78 -1.68
N LYS A 313 -30.14 18.48 -2.26
CA LYS A 313 -30.83 17.20 -2.03
C LYS A 313 -30.01 16.03 -2.59
N MET A 314 -29.48 16.16 -3.81
CA MET A 314 -28.61 15.13 -4.41
C MET A 314 -27.36 14.87 -3.57
N ARG A 315 -26.77 15.89 -2.93
CA ARG A 315 -25.58 15.69 -2.07
C ARG A 315 -25.90 14.93 -0.78
N GLN A 316 -27.08 15.14 -0.18
CA GLN A 316 -27.45 14.49 1.09
C GLN A 316 -27.74 13.00 0.94
N PHE A 317 -28.27 12.58 -0.21
CA PHE A 317 -28.66 11.18 -0.47
C PHE A 317 -27.81 10.51 -1.56
N GLY A 318 -26.84 11.24 -2.12
CA GLY A 318 -26.00 10.76 -3.21
C GLY A 318 -24.87 9.94 -2.63
N ARG A 319 -24.95 8.63 -2.79
CA ARG A 319 -23.80 7.74 -2.62
C ARG A 319 -22.90 7.87 -3.84
N VAL A 320 -21.60 8.01 -3.61
CA VAL A 320 -20.60 8.07 -4.68
C VAL A 320 -20.02 6.68 -4.81
N GLU A 321 -20.23 6.05 -5.95
CA GLU A 321 -19.60 4.78 -6.27
C GLU A 321 -18.28 5.09 -6.96
N ILE A 322 -17.18 4.54 -6.42
CA ILE A 322 -15.85 4.71 -6.99
C ILE A 322 -15.67 3.61 -8.03
N PRO A 323 -15.43 3.94 -9.31
CA PRO A 323 -15.15 2.93 -10.31
C PRO A 323 -13.93 2.08 -9.91
N GLN A 324 -13.98 0.78 -10.20
CA GLN A 324 -12.87 -0.12 -9.89
C GLN A 324 -11.57 0.33 -10.58
N GLU A 325 -11.65 0.81 -11.83
CA GLU A 325 -10.53 1.39 -12.57
C GLU A 325 -9.88 2.58 -11.84
N ALA A 326 -10.71 3.48 -11.29
CA ALA A 326 -10.23 4.61 -10.51
C ALA A 326 -9.54 4.17 -9.22
N PHE A 327 -10.01 3.07 -8.62
CA PHE A 327 -9.39 2.49 -7.44
C PHE A 327 -8.02 1.86 -7.76
N ILE A 328 -7.95 1.10 -8.85
CA ILE A 328 -6.72 0.48 -9.34
C ILE A 328 -5.69 1.55 -9.69
N ALA A 329 -6.10 2.59 -10.41
CA ALA A 329 -5.21 3.68 -10.79
C ALA A 329 -4.76 4.54 -9.60
N ALA A 330 -5.55 4.64 -8.53
CA ALA A 330 -5.13 5.31 -7.30
C ALA A 330 -4.09 4.49 -6.50
N LEU A 331 -4.14 3.16 -6.61
CA LEU A 331 -3.20 2.24 -5.96
C LEU A 331 -1.94 1.97 -6.80
N ARG A 332 -2.06 1.96 -8.14
CA ARG A 332 -0.93 1.86 -9.05
C ARG A 332 -0.14 3.17 -9.02
N SER A 333 1.09 3.07 -8.55
CA SER A 333 2.03 4.19 -8.55
C SER A 333 2.76 4.20 -9.88
N ASP A 334 2.12 4.74 -10.91
CA ASP A 334 2.85 5.12 -12.12
C ASP A 334 3.13 6.63 -12.04
N ASP A 335 4.37 6.95 -11.71
CA ASP A 335 5.13 8.12 -12.21
C ASP A 335 6.64 7.84 -12.13
#